data_AF-A0A239EPY3-F1
#
_entry.id   AF-A0A239EPY3-F1
#
_cell.length_a   1.000
_cell.length_b   1.000
_cell.length_c   1.000
_cell.angle_alpha   90.00
_cell.angle_beta   90.00
_cell.angle_gamma   90.00
#
_symmetry.space_group_name_H-M   'P 1'
#
loop_
_entity.id
_entity.type
_entity.pdbx_description
1 polymer ?
#
loop_
_entity_poly.entity_id
_entity_poly.type
_entity_poly.pdbx_seq_one_letter_code
_entity_poly.pdbx_strand_id
1 'polypeptide(L)'
;MNTTRNSSRAEQIRNGDFSNGGINWLTYGDVNFNDQRCNVGVNGVAAQPILSIPPGRYRLSCRAALVTAGGFPGAQLRLSYNTVNTIIDITSTTPTTHEVDLDIPAGIGNMEIYLEGQTAAAWFDDVSLDFAPQSEELIQNGDFSAGGEHWELTGANFDAQTCALRMDDVSQTVAVPTLGYYQLTARAKVGAGSMGRLQVKLLPDGATQYVPVSSTDWSDYAIDITAIQGESAFKVSLIRVTGDDVQFDDVSLKLTAGLDD
;
A
#
# COMPACT_ATOMS: atom_id res chain seq x y z
N MET A 1 28.38 1.13 -14.96
CA MET A 1 27.62 1.05 -13.69
C MET A 1 26.16 1.13 -14.06
N ASN A 2 25.50 -0.03 -14.13
CA ASN A 2 24.07 -0.13 -14.38
C ASN A 2 23.42 -0.30 -13.01
N THR A 3 22.94 0.79 -12.42
CA THR A 3 21.97 0.72 -11.33
C THR A 3 20.65 0.31 -11.96
N THR A 4 20.34 -0.98 -11.86
CA THR A 4 19.00 -1.49 -12.09
C THR A 4 18.08 -0.74 -11.11
N ARG A 5 17.30 0.22 -11.62
CA ARG A 5 16.18 0.80 -10.86
C ARG A 5 15.32 -0.39 -10.43
N ASN A 6 15.21 -0.62 -9.12
CA ASN A 6 14.05 -1.30 -8.56
C ASN A 6 12.82 -0.70 -9.25
N SER A 7 11.99 -1.54 -9.85
CA SER A 7 10.75 -1.12 -10.50
C SER A 7 9.96 -0.25 -9.51
N SER A 8 9.97 1.06 -9.73
CA SER A 8 9.10 1.98 -9.00
C SER A 8 7.67 1.47 -9.18
N ARG A 9 7.03 1.10 -8.07
CA ARG A 9 5.57 0.95 -7.95
C ARG A 9 4.95 2.15 -8.66
N ALA A 10 4.33 1.92 -9.81
CA ALA A 10 4.10 2.96 -10.81
C ALA A 10 2.69 3.53 -10.67
N GLU A 11 2.57 4.86 -10.79
CA GLU A 11 1.33 5.56 -11.10
C GLU A 11 0.53 4.82 -12.18
N GLN A 12 -0.77 4.64 -11.93
CA GLN A 12 -1.66 3.88 -12.81
C GLN A 12 -2.38 4.78 -13.82
N ILE A 13 -2.56 6.06 -13.50
CA ILE A 13 -3.19 7.05 -14.37
C ILE A 13 -2.15 7.65 -15.31
N ARG A 14 -2.39 7.56 -16.61
CA ARG A 14 -1.52 8.14 -17.63
C ARG A 14 -1.94 9.58 -17.90
N ASN A 15 -1.00 10.51 -17.79
CA ASN A 15 -1.23 11.94 -18.11
C ASN A 15 -2.42 12.52 -17.32
N GLY A 16 -2.47 12.24 -16.01
CA GLY A 16 -3.47 12.78 -15.09
C GLY A 16 -3.18 14.21 -14.61
N ASP A 17 -1.98 14.72 -14.88
CA ASP A 17 -1.59 16.13 -14.77
C ASP A 17 -2.00 16.96 -16.00
N PHE A 18 -2.53 16.30 -17.04
CA PHE A 18 -2.96 16.87 -18.32
C PHE A 18 -1.91 17.76 -19.00
N SER A 19 -0.62 17.59 -18.70
CA SER A 19 0.47 18.37 -19.28
C SER A 19 0.60 18.14 -20.79
N ASN A 20 0.10 17.01 -21.28
CA ASN A 20 0.00 16.69 -22.70
C ASN A 20 -1.46 16.72 -23.20
N GLY A 21 -2.30 17.57 -22.62
CA GLY A 21 -3.71 17.69 -22.99
C GLY A 21 -4.48 16.39 -22.73
N GLY A 22 -5.36 15.99 -23.66
CA GLY A 22 -6.21 14.80 -23.53
C GLY A 22 -5.57 13.47 -23.93
N ILE A 23 -4.25 13.40 -24.11
CA ILE A 23 -3.59 12.15 -24.50
C ILE A 23 -3.86 11.08 -23.42
N ASN A 24 -4.22 9.87 -23.88
CA ASN A 24 -4.66 8.72 -23.06
C ASN A 24 -6.07 8.83 -22.43
N TRP A 25 -6.83 9.87 -22.76
CA TRP A 25 -8.21 10.03 -22.28
C TRP A 25 -9.20 9.92 -23.45
N LEU A 26 -10.23 9.10 -23.27
CA LEU A 26 -11.43 9.07 -24.12
C LEU A 26 -12.37 10.17 -23.65
N THR A 27 -13.01 10.88 -24.57
CA THR A 27 -13.93 11.97 -24.22
C THR A 27 -15.30 11.81 -24.85
N TYR A 28 -16.33 12.20 -24.10
CA TYR A 28 -17.73 12.21 -24.50
C TYR A 28 -18.38 13.50 -24.05
N GLY A 29 -19.18 14.12 -24.92
CA GLY A 29 -19.87 15.37 -24.60
C GLY A 29 -18.92 16.58 -24.55
N ASP A 30 -19.20 17.50 -23.63
CA ASP A 30 -18.45 18.74 -23.47
C ASP A 30 -17.22 18.53 -22.57
N VAL A 31 -16.07 18.27 -23.21
CA VAL A 31 -14.78 18.09 -22.53
C VAL A 31 -13.69 18.83 -23.29
N ASN A 32 -12.86 19.60 -22.58
CA ASN A 32 -11.69 20.26 -23.16
C ASN A 32 -10.49 20.21 -22.21
N PHE A 33 -9.29 20.25 -22.78
CA PHE A 33 -8.04 20.22 -22.02
C PHE A 33 -7.31 21.55 -22.19
N ASN A 34 -7.40 22.41 -21.18
CA ASN A 34 -6.83 23.76 -21.18
C ASN A 34 -6.16 24.02 -19.84
N ASP A 35 -5.13 24.85 -19.83
CA ASP A 35 -4.39 25.24 -18.61
C ASP A 35 -3.85 24.06 -17.81
N GLN A 36 -3.48 22.96 -18.49
CA GLN A 36 -3.03 21.70 -17.87
C GLN A 36 -4.12 21.07 -16.97
N ARG A 37 -5.38 21.16 -17.41
CA ARG A 37 -6.53 20.59 -16.69
C ARG A 37 -7.47 19.89 -17.65
N CYS A 38 -8.19 18.89 -17.16
CA CYS A 38 -9.39 18.38 -17.81
C CYS A 38 -10.60 19.19 -17.35
N ASN A 39 -11.25 19.90 -18.26
CA ASN A 39 -12.48 20.64 -18.00
C ASN A 39 -13.65 19.83 -18.57
N VAL A 40 -14.58 19.46 -17.70
CA VAL A 40 -15.81 18.75 -18.07
C VAL A 40 -17.01 19.67 -17.87
N GLY A 41 -17.80 19.84 -18.93
CA GLY A 41 -19.09 20.50 -18.88
C GLY A 41 -20.16 19.61 -18.25
N VAL A 42 -21.38 20.14 -18.13
CA VAL A 42 -22.54 19.38 -17.65
C VAL A 42 -22.77 18.18 -18.59
N ASN A 43 -22.82 16.96 -18.04
CA ASN A 43 -22.84 15.66 -18.74
C ASN A 43 -21.60 15.35 -19.60
N GLY A 44 -20.51 16.11 -19.47
CA GLY A 44 -19.23 15.79 -20.10
C GLY A 44 -18.51 14.67 -19.34
N VAL A 45 -17.85 13.77 -20.06
CA VAL A 45 -17.12 12.64 -19.48
C VAL A 45 -15.75 12.49 -20.14
N ALA A 46 -14.69 12.47 -19.34
CA ALA A 46 -13.38 11.97 -19.75
C ALA A 46 -13.12 10.63 -19.05
N ALA A 47 -12.67 9.61 -19.80
CA ALA A 47 -12.45 8.27 -19.28
C ALA A 47 -11.09 7.71 -19.68
N GLN A 48 -10.49 6.87 -18.85
CA GLN A 48 -9.27 6.13 -19.20
C GLN A 48 -9.37 4.68 -18.71
N PRO A 49 -9.13 3.69 -19.60
CA PRO A 49 -9.00 2.31 -19.17
C PRO A 49 -7.67 2.09 -18.43
N ILE A 50 -7.74 1.42 -17.29
CA ILE A 50 -6.60 1.01 -16.48
C ILE A 50 -6.48 -0.52 -16.64
N LEU A 51 -5.41 -0.95 -17.29
CA LEU A 51 -5.17 -2.35 -17.62
C LEU A 51 -4.18 -2.98 -16.65
N SER A 52 -4.50 -4.16 -16.15
CA SER A 52 -3.59 -5.02 -15.37
C SER A 52 -3.05 -4.35 -14.11
N ILE A 53 -3.94 -3.86 -13.25
CA ILE A 53 -3.57 -3.33 -11.95
C ILE A 53 -3.30 -4.47 -10.95
N PRO A 54 -2.17 -4.47 -10.22
CA PRO A 54 -1.93 -5.43 -9.17
C PRO A 54 -2.94 -5.27 -8.03
N PRO A 55 -3.35 -6.36 -7.34
CA PRO A 55 -4.10 -6.24 -6.10
C PRO A 55 -3.29 -5.45 -5.08
N GLY A 56 -3.96 -4.62 -4.28
CA GLY A 56 -3.28 -3.66 -3.43
C GLY A 56 -4.23 -2.64 -2.81
N ARG A 57 -3.76 -1.95 -1.76
CA ARG A 57 -4.37 -0.69 -1.31
C ARG A 57 -3.84 0.47 -2.13
N TYR A 58 -4.73 1.25 -2.72
CA TYR A 58 -4.42 2.40 -3.55
C TYR A 58 -5.04 3.67 -2.95
N ARG A 59 -4.45 4.81 -3.28
CA ARG A 59 -5.02 6.13 -3.08
C ARG A 59 -5.43 6.68 -4.43
N LEU A 60 -6.73 6.86 -4.58
CA LEU A 60 -7.30 7.64 -5.67
C LEU A 60 -7.32 9.11 -5.24
N SER A 61 -6.75 9.99 -6.05
CA SER A 61 -6.77 11.43 -5.76
C SER A 61 -6.91 12.29 -7.01
N CYS A 62 -7.39 13.52 -6.79
CA CYS A 62 -7.36 14.59 -7.79
C CYS A 62 -7.40 15.94 -7.11
N ARG A 63 -6.92 16.97 -7.80
CA ARG A 63 -7.25 18.36 -7.49
C ARG A 63 -8.41 18.80 -8.38
N ALA A 64 -9.49 19.31 -7.80
CA ALA A 64 -10.67 19.67 -8.57
C ALA A 64 -11.42 20.87 -7.98
N ALA A 65 -12.27 21.48 -8.81
CA ALA A 65 -13.29 22.42 -8.39
C ALA A 65 -14.42 22.52 -9.41
N LEU A 66 -15.60 22.90 -8.95
CA LEU A 66 -16.69 23.33 -9.82
C LEU A 66 -16.36 24.70 -10.45
N VAL A 67 -16.72 24.88 -11.72
CA VAL A 67 -16.59 26.17 -12.42
C VAL A 67 -17.63 27.17 -11.90
N THR A 68 -18.83 26.69 -11.60
CA THR A 68 -19.92 27.46 -11.00
C THR A 68 -20.60 26.63 -9.92
N ALA A 69 -21.15 27.29 -8.90
CA ALA A 69 -22.00 26.60 -7.94
C ALA A 69 -23.17 25.93 -8.68
N GLY A 70 -23.44 24.66 -8.37
CA GLY A 70 -24.50 23.87 -9.00
C GLY A 70 -25.13 22.87 -8.04
N GLY A 71 -25.92 21.94 -8.58
CA GLY A 71 -26.59 20.90 -7.81
C GLY A 71 -25.62 19.88 -7.20
N PHE A 72 -26.16 18.94 -6.43
CA PHE A 72 -25.40 17.84 -5.84
C PHE A 72 -25.79 16.50 -6.49
N PRO A 73 -24.81 15.70 -6.98
CA PRO A 73 -23.40 16.04 -7.14
C PRO A 73 -23.18 17.04 -8.29
N GLY A 74 -22.18 17.92 -8.14
CA GLY A 74 -21.83 18.91 -9.16
C GLY A 74 -21.03 18.24 -10.28
N ALA A 75 -19.95 17.56 -9.91
CA ALA A 75 -19.14 16.70 -10.76
C ALA A 75 -18.54 15.56 -9.92
N GLN A 76 -17.95 14.55 -10.56
CA GLN A 76 -17.44 13.36 -9.89
C GLN A 76 -16.13 12.86 -10.52
N LEU A 77 -15.22 12.40 -9.67
CA LEU A 77 -14.18 11.45 -10.06
C LEU A 77 -14.67 10.05 -9.66
N ARG A 78 -14.70 9.12 -10.60
CA ARG A 78 -15.21 7.77 -10.37
C ARG A 78 -14.23 6.73 -10.88
N LEU A 79 -13.86 5.79 -10.03
CA LEU A 79 -13.12 4.59 -10.42
C LEU A 79 -14.10 3.41 -10.41
N SER A 80 -14.17 2.68 -11.52
CA SER A 80 -15.12 1.59 -11.71
C SER A 80 -14.41 0.31 -12.12
N TYR A 81 -14.84 -0.80 -11.53
CA TYR A 81 -14.42 -2.13 -11.92
C TYR A 81 -15.50 -3.15 -11.54
N ASN A 82 -15.80 -4.09 -12.43
CA ASN A 82 -16.94 -5.00 -12.29
C ASN A 82 -18.25 -4.25 -11.97
N THR A 83 -18.80 -4.42 -10.75
CA THR A 83 -19.98 -3.72 -10.23
C THR A 83 -19.63 -2.69 -9.16
N VAL A 84 -18.34 -2.52 -8.82
CA VAL A 84 -17.85 -1.62 -7.78
C VAL A 84 -17.59 -0.24 -8.38
N ASN A 85 -18.01 0.80 -7.65
CA ASN A 85 -17.70 2.19 -7.98
C ASN A 85 -17.17 2.90 -6.73
N THR A 86 -15.96 3.43 -6.81
CA THR A 86 -15.42 4.39 -5.84
C THR A 86 -15.64 5.78 -6.40
N ILE A 87 -16.34 6.64 -5.66
CA ILE A 87 -16.76 7.97 -6.12
C ILE A 87 -16.23 9.04 -5.17
N ILE A 88 -15.64 10.09 -5.74
CA ILE A 88 -15.34 11.35 -5.07
C ILE A 88 -16.24 12.43 -5.67
N ASP A 89 -17.16 12.94 -4.87
CA ASP A 89 -18.04 14.06 -5.26
C ASP A 89 -17.31 15.40 -5.18
N ILE A 90 -17.35 16.15 -6.29
CA ILE A 90 -16.85 17.53 -6.37
C ILE A 90 -18.04 18.46 -6.15
N THR A 91 -18.00 19.21 -5.06
CA THR A 91 -19.15 20.00 -4.56
C THR A 91 -18.85 21.48 -4.39
N SER A 92 -17.58 21.87 -4.46
CA SER A 92 -17.10 23.22 -4.15
C SER A 92 -16.52 23.89 -5.37
N THR A 93 -16.74 25.21 -5.50
CA THR A 93 -16.03 26.05 -6.46
C THR A 93 -14.61 26.41 -6.01
N THR A 94 -14.24 26.10 -4.76
CA THR A 94 -12.90 26.32 -4.24
C THR A 94 -12.00 25.14 -4.62
N PRO A 95 -10.87 25.39 -5.32
CA PRO A 95 -9.88 24.36 -5.66
C PRO A 95 -9.42 23.59 -4.43
N THR A 96 -9.69 22.29 -4.40
CA THR A 96 -9.32 21.42 -3.27
C THR A 96 -8.76 20.09 -3.78
N THR A 97 -7.83 19.52 -3.03
CA THR A 97 -7.38 18.15 -3.28
C THR A 97 -8.34 17.19 -2.60
N HIS A 98 -8.82 16.22 -3.36
CA HIS A 98 -9.67 15.15 -2.89
C HIS A 98 -8.91 13.84 -2.96
N GLU A 99 -9.06 13.00 -1.94
CA GLU A 99 -8.43 11.70 -1.88
C GLU A 99 -9.33 10.68 -1.19
N VAL A 100 -9.22 9.42 -1.62
CA VAL A 100 -9.83 8.27 -0.97
C VAL A 100 -8.91 7.08 -1.13
N ASP A 101 -8.70 6.35 -0.05
CA ASP A 101 -8.02 5.06 -0.10
C ASP A 101 -9.03 3.96 -0.45
N LEU A 102 -8.63 3.00 -1.25
CA LEU A 102 -9.45 1.85 -1.64
C LEU A 102 -8.60 0.60 -1.80
N ASP A 103 -9.24 -0.56 -1.64
CA ASP A 103 -8.63 -1.84 -1.92
C ASP A 103 -9.03 -2.34 -3.31
N ILE A 104 -8.04 -2.82 -4.06
CA ILE A 104 -8.24 -3.42 -5.38
C ILE A 104 -8.00 -4.93 -5.23
N PRO A 105 -9.02 -5.78 -5.48
CA PRO A 105 -8.89 -7.22 -5.33
C PRO A 105 -8.10 -7.86 -6.48
N ALA A 106 -7.66 -9.11 -6.27
CA ALA A 106 -6.97 -9.87 -7.30
C ALA A 106 -7.94 -10.28 -8.44
N GLY A 107 -7.41 -10.46 -9.64
CA GLY A 107 -8.18 -10.97 -10.78
C GLY A 107 -9.07 -9.94 -11.47
N ILE A 108 -8.91 -8.64 -11.17
CA ILE A 108 -9.58 -7.57 -11.90
C ILE A 108 -8.90 -7.39 -13.27
N GLY A 109 -9.63 -7.75 -14.33
CA GLY A 109 -9.13 -7.68 -15.70
C GLY A 109 -9.22 -6.28 -16.32
N ASN A 110 -10.23 -5.49 -15.96
CA ASN A 110 -10.49 -4.17 -16.53
C ASN A 110 -10.98 -3.22 -15.43
N MET A 111 -10.33 -2.06 -15.32
CA MET A 111 -10.84 -0.92 -14.54
C MET A 111 -10.93 0.31 -15.44
N GLU A 112 -11.81 1.24 -15.09
CA GLU A 112 -11.95 2.50 -15.82
C GLU A 112 -12.11 3.65 -14.83
N ILE A 113 -11.34 4.71 -15.04
CA ILE A 113 -11.46 5.98 -14.32
C ILE A 113 -12.31 6.93 -15.17
N TYR A 114 -13.17 7.71 -14.53
CA TYR A 114 -14.04 8.70 -15.15
C TYR A 114 -13.95 10.04 -14.42
N LEU A 115 -13.87 11.11 -15.20
CA LEU A 115 -14.05 12.50 -14.78
C LEU A 115 -15.38 12.95 -15.38
N GLU A 116 -16.37 13.22 -14.55
CA GLU A 116 -17.76 13.38 -14.98
C GLU A 116 -18.32 14.71 -14.48
N GLY A 117 -18.76 15.56 -15.41
CA GLY A 117 -19.62 16.69 -15.05
C GLY A 117 -21.05 16.18 -14.89
N GLN A 118 -21.64 16.42 -13.71
CA GLN A 118 -22.99 15.98 -13.40
C GLN A 118 -23.95 17.17 -13.59
N THR A 119 -24.37 17.80 -12.49
CA THR A 119 -25.26 18.97 -12.54
C THR A 119 -24.52 20.30 -12.71
N ALA A 120 -23.18 20.28 -12.70
CA ALA A 120 -22.31 21.44 -12.87
C ALA A 120 -21.07 21.10 -13.70
N ALA A 121 -20.50 22.12 -14.35
CA ALA A 121 -19.18 21.99 -14.96
C ALA A 121 -18.09 22.02 -13.88
N ALA A 122 -16.99 21.30 -14.12
CA ALA A 122 -15.84 21.22 -13.22
C ALA A 122 -14.54 21.12 -14.01
N TRP A 123 -13.45 21.36 -13.31
CA TRP A 123 -12.12 21.02 -13.79
C TRP A 123 -11.43 20.07 -12.82
N PHE A 124 -10.58 19.21 -13.39
CA PHE A 124 -9.77 18.22 -12.71
C PHE A 124 -8.31 18.40 -13.13
N ASP A 125 -7.42 18.16 -12.19
CA ASP A 125 -5.96 18.25 -12.31
C ASP A 125 -5.33 17.24 -11.34
N ASP A 126 -4.07 16.90 -11.54
CA ASP A 126 -3.30 15.97 -10.69
C ASP A 126 -4.07 14.67 -10.38
N VAL A 127 -4.74 14.08 -11.37
CA VAL A 127 -5.49 12.82 -11.19
C VAL A 127 -4.51 11.67 -11.05
N SER A 128 -4.57 10.96 -9.93
CA SER A 128 -3.61 9.92 -9.56
C SER A 128 -4.30 8.71 -8.97
N LEU A 129 -3.76 7.53 -9.30
CA LEU A 129 -4.05 6.27 -8.63
C LEU A 129 -2.71 5.59 -8.39
N ASP A 130 -2.19 5.76 -7.18
CA ASP A 130 -0.94 5.15 -6.72
C ASP A 130 -1.21 4.33 -5.46
N PHE A 131 -0.25 3.51 -5.03
CA PHE A 131 -0.37 2.79 -3.77
C PHE A 131 -0.62 3.77 -2.63
N ALA A 132 -1.60 3.47 -1.78
CA ALA A 132 -1.82 4.25 -0.58
C ALA A 132 -0.58 4.18 0.30
N PRO A 133 -0.23 5.26 1.04
CA PRO A 133 0.77 5.19 2.08
C PRO A 133 0.50 3.98 2.98
N GLN A 134 1.53 3.17 3.16
CA GLN A 134 1.49 1.94 3.95
C GLN A 134 0.84 2.19 5.32
N SER A 135 -0.02 1.26 5.77
CA SER A 135 -0.73 1.37 7.04
C SER A 135 0.19 1.63 8.23
N GLU A 136 -0.40 2.02 9.37
CA GLU A 136 0.29 2.04 10.67
C GLU A 136 1.16 0.79 10.85
N GLU A 137 2.39 1.04 11.28
CA GLU A 137 3.34 0.00 11.67
C GLU A 137 2.74 -0.79 12.83
N LEU A 138 2.64 -2.11 12.67
CA LEU A 138 2.13 -2.98 13.73
C LEU A 138 3.23 -3.44 14.68
N ILE A 139 4.48 -3.51 14.23
CA ILE A 139 5.62 -3.87 15.08
C ILE A 139 6.03 -2.67 15.91
N GLN A 140 5.95 -2.82 17.22
CA GLN A 140 6.52 -1.85 18.15
C GLN A 140 8.01 -2.12 18.31
N ASN A 141 8.83 -1.05 18.26
CA ASN A 141 10.29 -1.12 18.49
C ASN A 141 10.99 -2.16 17.58
N GLY A 142 10.69 -2.12 16.28
CA GLY A 142 11.32 -3.02 15.28
C GLY A 142 12.75 -2.65 14.90
N ASP A 143 13.17 -1.41 15.18
CA ASP A 143 14.54 -0.91 15.03
C ASP A 143 15.42 -1.16 16.27
N PHE A 144 14.84 -1.79 17.31
CA PHE A 144 15.48 -2.08 18.60
C PHE A 144 16.18 -0.88 19.26
N SER A 145 15.76 0.35 18.94
CA SER A 145 16.32 1.57 19.52
C SER A 145 16.01 1.69 21.02
N ALA A 146 14.91 1.07 21.47
CA ALA A 146 14.55 0.88 22.87
C ALA A 146 14.97 -0.49 23.44
N GLY A 147 15.93 -1.16 22.81
CA GLY A 147 16.39 -2.50 23.22
C GLY A 147 15.30 -3.55 23.00
N GLY A 148 15.00 -4.34 24.03
CA GLY A 148 14.00 -5.42 23.97
C GLY A 148 12.58 -5.02 24.34
N GLU A 149 12.29 -3.72 24.49
CA GLU A 149 10.94 -3.25 24.82
C GLU A 149 9.92 -3.73 23.76
N HIS A 150 8.72 -4.14 24.20
CA HIS A 150 7.65 -4.74 23.39
C HIS A 150 7.90 -6.14 22.83
N TRP A 151 9.09 -6.71 23.04
CA TRP A 151 9.42 -8.08 22.62
C TRP A 151 9.37 -9.05 23.80
N GLU A 152 8.74 -10.21 23.61
CA GLU A 152 8.81 -11.35 24.51
C GLU A 152 10.15 -12.06 24.28
N LEU A 153 10.98 -12.08 25.33
CA LEU A 153 12.37 -12.53 25.23
C LEU A 153 12.59 -13.90 25.84
N THR A 154 13.37 -14.69 25.11
CA THR A 154 14.22 -15.75 25.65
C THR A 154 15.63 -15.50 25.10
N GLY A 155 16.63 -15.26 25.95
CA GLY A 155 18.04 -15.32 25.55
C GLY A 155 18.63 -14.25 24.60
N ALA A 156 17.90 -13.20 24.23
CA ALA A 156 18.38 -12.18 23.29
C ALA A 156 19.27 -11.09 23.92
N ASN A 157 20.23 -10.59 23.14
CA ASN A 157 21.03 -9.42 23.47
C ASN A 157 20.72 -8.28 22.50
N PHE A 158 20.59 -7.06 23.02
CA PHE A 158 20.35 -5.86 22.24
C PHE A 158 21.62 -5.02 22.23
N ASP A 159 22.45 -5.24 21.21
CA ASP A 159 23.70 -4.52 21.03
C ASP A 159 23.57 -3.59 19.82
N ALA A 160 24.01 -2.34 19.99
CA ALA A 160 24.05 -1.32 18.93
C ALA A 160 22.73 -1.16 18.14
N GLN A 161 21.57 -1.15 18.82
CA GLN A 161 20.24 -1.02 18.18
C GLN A 161 19.91 -2.19 17.24
N THR A 162 20.41 -3.39 17.53
CA THR A 162 20.05 -4.60 16.79
C THR A 162 19.66 -5.69 17.76
N CYS A 163 18.80 -6.62 17.32
CA CYS A 163 18.50 -7.83 18.08
C CYS A 163 19.50 -8.93 17.70
N ALA A 164 20.41 -9.26 18.60
CA ALA A 164 21.39 -10.33 18.45
C ALA A 164 20.93 -11.58 19.24
N LEU A 165 20.63 -12.65 18.52
CA LEU A 165 20.22 -13.93 19.09
C LEU A 165 21.42 -14.87 19.22
N ARG A 166 21.82 -15.14 20.47
CA ARG A 166 22.86 -16.12 20.81
C ARG A 166 22.28 -17.46 21.22
N MET A 167 21.12 -17.46 21.87
CA MET A 167 20.29 -18.64 22.14
C MET A 167 18.83 -18.21 21.99
N ASP A 168 17.96 -19.13 21.59
CA ASP A 168 16.50 -18.97 21.56
C ASP A 168 15.90 -18.04 20.48
N ASP A 169 14.66 -17.61 20.72
CA ASP A 169 13.86 -16.70 19.91
C ASP A 169 13.37 -15.47 20.68
N VAL A 170 13.06 -14.43 19.92
CA VAL A 170 12.25 -13.29 20.39
C VAL A 170 10.98 -13.22 19.57
N SER A 171 9.89 -12.81 20.23
CA SER A 171 8.61 -12.72 19.54
C SER A 171 7.80 -11.50 19.98
N GLN A 172 6.92 -11.04 19.10
CA GLN A 172 5.93 -10.02 19.40
C GLN A 172 4.59 -10.51 18.89
N THR A 173 3.58 -10.46 19.75
CA THR A 173 2.19 -10.73 19.35
C THR A 173 1.51 -9.39 19.10
N VAL A 174 1.07 -9.17 17.86
CA VAL A 174 0.43 -7.93 17.43
C VAL A 174 -1.01 -8.22 17.01
N ALA A 175 -1.95 -7.37 17.43
CA ALA A 175 -3.34 -7.51 17.02
C ALA A 175 -3.47 -7.23 15.53
N VAL A 176 -4.36 -7.98 14.87
CA VAL A 176 -4.75 -7.72 13.48
C VAL A 176 -5.90 -6.71 13.51
N PRO A 177 -5.68 -5.45 13.09
CA PRO A 177 -6.74 -4.43 13.19
C PRO A 177 -7.84 -4.61 12.14
N THR A 178 -7.56 -5.26 11.01
CA THR A 178 -8.48 -5.36 9.87
C THR A 178 -8.16 -6.60 9.04
N LEU A 179 -9.15 -7.16 8.33
CA LEU A 179 -8.93 -8.25 7.37
C LEU A 179 -8.12 -7.73 6.18
N GLY A 180 -7.16 -8.51 5.70
CA GLY A 180 -6.26 -8.03 4.66
C GLY A 180 -5.06 -8.91 4.36
N TYR A 181 -4.28 -8.45 3.40
CA TYR A 181 -2.94 -8.88 3.05
C TYR A 181 -1.93 -8.03 3.80
N TYR A 182 -0.91 -8.69 4.33
CA TYR A 182 0.14 -8.06 5.14
C TYR A 182 1.51 -8.43 4.60
N GLN A 183 2.52 -7.61 4.92
CA GLN A 183 3.91 -7.92 4.63
C GLN A 183 4.75 -7.74 5.89
N LEU A 184 5.45 -8.80 6.27
CA LEU A 184 6.47 -8.79 7.33
C LEU A 184 7.83 -8.64 6.67
N THR A 185 8.61 -7.65 7.08
CA THR A 185 10.00 -7.47 6.64
C THR A 185 10.96 -7.37 7.82
N ALA A 186 12.22 -7.73 7.58
CA ALA A 186 13.32 -7.44 8.49
C ALA A 186 14.63 -7.37 7.72
N ARG A 187 15.56 -6.52 8.19
CA ARG A 187 16.97 -6.63 7.81
C ARG A 187 17.63 -7.65 8.72
N ALA A 188 18.40 -8.58 8.16
CA ALA A 188 19.08 -9.58 8.96
C ALA A 188 20.42 -10.02 8.38
N LYS A 189 21.26 -10.58 9.25
CA LYS A 189 22.51 -11.28 8.88
C LYS A 189 22.82 -12.41 9.85
N VAL A 190 23.65 -13.35 9.42
CA VAL A 190 24.13 -14.46 10.24
C VAL A 190 25.65 -14.49 10.31
N GLY A 191 26.19 -15.06 11.40
CA GLY A 191 27.60 -15.45 11.46
C GLY A 191 27.92 -16.59 10.49
N ALA A 192 29.21 -16.78 10.18
CA ALA A 192 29.64 -17.86 9.30
C ALA A 192 29.23 -19.23 9.85
N GLY A 193 28.53 -20.03 9.04
CA GLY A 193 28.02 -21.35 9.44
C GLY A 193 26.76 -21.31 10.31
N SER A 194 26.18 -20.13 10.54
CA SER A 194 24.93 -19.94 11.28
C SER A 194 23.73 -19.87 10.34
N MET A 195 22.54 -20.06 10.89
CA MET A 195 21.26 -19.94 10.18
C MET A 195 20.21 -19.37 11.13
N GLY A 196 19.40 -18.44 10.61
CA GLY A 196 18.25 -17.86 11.30
C GLY A 196 16.96 -18.09 10.52
N ARG A 197 15.85 -17.61 11.08
CA ARG A 197 14.56 -17.50 10.39
C ARG A 197 13.82 -16.26 10.86
N LEU A 198 13.22 -15.57 9.91
CA LEU A 198 12.12 -14.65 10.17
C LEU A 198 10.83 -15.46 10.03
N GLN A 199 9.94 -15.38 11.01
CA GLN A 199 8.76 -16.24 11.10
C GLN A 199 7.54 -15.43 11.51
N VAL A 200 6.38 -15.80 10.97
CA VAL A 200 5.07 -15.32 11.43
C VAL A 200 4.12 -16.50 11.60
N LYS A 201 3.36 -16.50 12.69
CA LYS A 201 2.23 -17.40 12.90
C LYS A 201 0.95 -16.60 13.05
N LEU A 202 -0.04 -16.97 12.28
CA LEU A 202 -1.41 -16.48 12.37
C LEU A 202 -2.11 -17.12 13.59
N LEU A 203 -2.71 -16.33 14.47
CA LEU A 203 -3.36 -16.82 15.70
C LEU A 203 -4.89 -16.70 15.62
N PRO A 204 -5.65 -17.69 16.13
CA PRO A 204 -5.18 -18.79 16.98
C PRO A 204 -4.58 -19.99 16.22
N ASP A 205 -5.14 -20.31 15.05
CA ASP A 205 -4.95 -21.63 14.42
C ASP A 205 -4.27 -21.60 13.05
N GLY A 206 -3.82 -20.43 12.61
CA GLY A 206 -3.23 -20.25 11.30
C GLY A 206 -1.85 -20.91 11.15
N ALA A 207 -1.51 -21.22 9.89
CA ALA A 207 -0.24 -21.84 9.56
C ALA A 207 0.95 -20.91 9.85
N THR A 208 2.08 -21.51 10.19
CA THR A 208 3.34 -20.79 10.34
C THR A 208 3.99 -20.59 8.98
N GLN A 209 4.34 -19.34 8.66
CA GLN A 209 5.13 -18.97 7.50
C GLN A 209 6.51 -18.51 7.94
N TYR A 210 7.54 -18.79 7.16
CA TYR A 210 8.90 -18.36 7.48
C TYR A 210 9.76 -18.21 6.23
N VAL A 211 10.80 -17.38 6.36
CA VAL A 211 11.90 -17.28 5.39
C VAL A 211 13.23 -17.56 6.09
N PRO A 212 14.10 -18.42 5.53
CA PRO A 212 15.40 -18.69 6.11
C PRO A 212 16.32 -17.48 5.95
N VAL A 213 17.02 -17.12 7.03
CA VAL A 213 18.07 -16.10 7.05
C VAL A 213 19.42 -16.80 6.99
N SER A 214 20.20 -16.49 5.95
CA SER A 214 21.45 -17.20 5.66
C SER A 214 22.59 -16.33 5.14
N SER A 215 22.32 -15.05 4.85
CA SER A 215 23.34 -14.11 4.38
C SER A 215 24.27 -13.69 5.51
N THR A 216 25.58 -13.71 5.27
CA THR A 216 26.58 -13.14 6.20
C THR A 216 26.64 -11.61 6.15
N ASP A 217 26.12 -11.02 5.07
CA ASP A 217 25.93 -9.58 4.94
C ASP A 217 24.51 -9.19 5.36
N TRP A 218 24.31 -7.94 5.75
CA TRP A 218 22.97 -7.41 5.96
C TRP A 218 22.16 -7.52 4.67
N SER A 219 21.00 -8.15 4.76
CA SER A 219 20.09 -8.35 3.63
C SER A 219 18.64 -8.21 4.10
N ASP A 220 17.77 -7.81 3.19
CA ASP A 220 16.34 -7.68 3.46
C ASP A 220 15.63 -9.01 3.24
N TYR A 221 14.75 -9.36 4.17
CA TYR A 221 13.91 -10.55 4.12
C TYR A 221 12.45 -10.13 4.22
N ALA A 222 11.59 -10.80 3.46
CA ALA A 222 10.16 -10.49 3.42
C ALA A 222 9.31 -11.78 3.44
N ILE A 223 8.15 -11.70 4.08
CA ILE A 223 7.08 -12.70 4.03
C ILE A 223 5.80 -11.97 3.64
N ASP A 224 5.23 -12.36 2.51
CA ASP A 224 3.90 -11.91 2.10
C ASP A 224 2.85 -12.80 2.76
N ILE A 225 1.99 -12.19 3.57
CA ILE A 225 0.96 -12.86 4.33
C ILE A 225 -0.36 -12.69 3.58
N THR A 226 -0.89 -13.80 3.08
CA THR A 226 -2.18 -13.84 2.39
C THR A 226 -3.33 -13.54 3.34
N ALA A 227 -4.35 -12.88 2.80
CA ALA A 227 -5.71 -12.74 3.30
C ALA A 227 -6.04 -13.52 4.58
N ILE A 228 -6.16 -12.79 5.68
CA ILE A 228 -6.56 -13.29 7.00
C ILE A 228 -8.08 -13.43 7.03
N GLN A 229 -8.62 -14.57 7.51
CA GLN A 229 -10.04 -14.75 7.80
C GLN A 229 -10.22 -15.47 9.15
N GLY A 230 -10.61 -14.70 10.18
CA GLY A 230 -10.92 -15.23 11.51
C GLY A 230 -9.76 -15.23 12.50
N GLU A 231 -8.55 -14.84 12.10
CA GLU A 231 -7.44 -14.60 13.01
C GLU A 231 -7.53 -13.24 13.70
N SER A 232 -7.14 -13.20 14.97
CA SER A 232 -7.17 -11.98 15.78
C SER A 232 -5.80 -11.34 15.98
N ALA A 233 -4.72 -12.08 15.69
CA ALA A 233 -3.35 -11.62 15.96
C ALA A 233 -2.31 -12.32 15.07
N PHE A 234 -1.16 -11.67 14.93
CA PHE A 234 0.07 -12.26 14.42
C PHE A 234 1.06 -12.46 15.55
N LYS A 235 1.66 -13.65 15.63
CA LYS A 235 2.89 -13.86 16.38
C LYS A 235 4.07 -13.77 15.43
N VAL A 236 4.79 -12.66 15.45
CA VAL A 236 6.06 -12.48 14.75
C VAL A 236 7.18 -13.06 15.61
N SER A 237 8.11 -13.79 15.02
CA SER A 237 9.22 -14.39 15.74
C SER A 237 10.51 -14.30 14.94
N LEU A 238 11.56 -13.85 15.61
CA LEU A 238 12.93 -13.81 15.10
C LEU A 238 13.69 -14.92 15.80
N ILE A 239 14.26 -15.84 15.03
CA ILE A 239 14.72 -17.09 15.61
C ILE A 239 16.08 -17.47 15.05
N ARG A 240 16.97 -17.83 15.97
CA ARG A 240 18.20 -18.53 15.65
C ARG A 240 17.88 -20.01 15.44
N VAL A 241 18.35 -20.58 14.34
CA VAL A 241 18.17 -22.03 14.05
C VAL A 241 19.43 -22.80 14.40
N THR A 242 20.60 -22.35 13.94
CA THR A 242 21.92 -22.99 14.21
C THR A 242 23.05 -21.96 14.21
N GLY A 243 24.20 -22.29 14.84
CA GLY A 243 25.41 -21.44 14.86
C GLY A 243 25.26 -20.17 15.69
N ASP A 244 26.31 -19.50 16.15
CA ASP A 244 26.22 -18.69 17.38
C ASP A 244 25.72 -17.25 17.25
N ASP A 245 25.58 -16.72 16.04
CA ASP A 245 25.22 -15.31 15.83
C ASP A 245 24.17 -15.16 14.70
N VAL A 246 22.97 -14.69 15.07
CA VAL A 246 21.98 -14.16 14.12
C VAL A 246 21.58 -12.78 14.59
N GLN A 247 21.56 -11.80 13.68
CA GLN A 247 21.20 -10.42 13.99
C GLN A 247 20.03 -9.97 13.12
N PHE A 248 19.09 -9.26 13.75
CA PHE A 248 17.92 -8.66 13.11
C PHE A 248 17.86 -7.17 13.43
N ASP A 249 17.31 -6.41 12.51
CA ASP A 249 17.12 -4.97 12.57
C ASP A 249 15.95 -4.57 11.64
N ASP A 250 15.42 -3.36 11.79
CA ASP A 250 14.37 -2.78 10.94
C ASP A 250 13.16 -3.71 10.70
N VAL A 251 12.66 -4.35 11.76
CA VAL A 251 11.51 -5.27 11.66
C VAL A 251 10.21 -4.48 11.49
N SER A 252 9.43 -4.83 10.47
CA SER A 252 8.20 -4.11 10.12
C SER A 252 7.09 -5.07 9.72
N LEU A 253 5.86 -4.81 10.17
CA LEU A 253 4.65 -5.51 9.74
C LEU A 253 3.57 -4.50 9.40
N LYS A 254 3.12 -4.50 8.15
CA LYS A 254 2.13 -3.54 7.66
C LYS A 254 1.09 -4.20 6.77
N LEU A 255 -0.11 -3.64 6.78
CA LEU A 255 -1.17 -3.95 5.82
C LEU A 255 -0.75 -3.42 4.44
N THR A 256 -0.83 -4.28 3.44
CA THR A 256 -0.53 -3.96 2.04
C THR A 256 -1.78 -3.87 1.17
N ALA A 257 -2.86 -4.54 1.57
CA ALA A 257 -4.20 -4.44 0.98
C ALA A 257 -5.26 -4.94 1.97
N GLY A 258 -6.38 -4.26 2.14
CA GLY A 258 -7.54 -4.79 2.89
C GLY A 258 -8.30 -5.88 2.12
N LEU A 259 -9.13 -6.63 2.85
CA LEU A 259 -10.21 -7.44 2.29
C LEU A 259 -11.52 -6.75 2.69
N ASP A 260 -12.35 -6.41 1.71
CA ASP A 260 -13.69 -5.88 1.98
C ASP A 260 -14.53 -6.92 2.76
N ASP A 261 -15.31 -6.45 3.74
CA ASP A 261 -16.44 -7.18 4.34
C ASP A 261 -17.64 -7.26 3.37
#